data_AF-A0A848X1Y5-F1
#
_entry.id   AF-A0A848X1Y5-F1
#
_cell.length_a   1.000
_cell.length_b   1.000
_cell.length_c   1.000
_cell.angle_alpha   90.00
_cell.angle_beta   90.00
_cell.angle_gamma   90.00
#
_symmetry.space_group_name_H-M   'P 1'
#
loop_
_entity.id
_entity.type
_entity.pdbx_description
1 polymer ?
#
loop_
_entity_poly.entity_id
_entity_poly.type
_entity_poly.pdbx_seq_one_letter_code
_entity_poly.pdbx_strand_id
1 'polypeptide(L)'
;MNRLPLFAKLLAMRTIACRVLAVTTLVTSWIWMQSNLLAGPPGNDAGSKRKALSKITLSSIEFEESPLSSVLDYLRAKTRAEGGHPSNFILYDPNGTIAEQDPKVSFKLKKIPITQVIKYACELSNTEVLVDRNAIVIGTHDELFELKMARRNGPANAGRNGAVVQLARTPVPRIDFQGADLG
;
A
#
# COMPACT_ATOMS: atom_id res chain seq x y z
N MET A 1 -13.00 68.07 46.80
CA MET A 1 -11.83 67.87 45.90
C MET A 1 -11.29 66.47 46.16
N ASN A 2 -11.78 65.46 45.43
CA ASN A 2 -11.38 64.05 45.60
C ASN A 2 -10.50 63.62 44.43
N ARG A 3 -9.18 63.64 44.61
CA ARG A 3 -8.24 63.03 43.66
C ARG A 3 -7.91 61.63 44.14
N LEU A 4 -8.60 60.63 43.58
CA LEU A 4 -8.24 59.22 43.75
C LEU A 4 -6.92 58.93 43.03
N PRO A 5 -6.02 58.12 43.63
CA PRO A 5 -4.68 57.90 43.12
C PRO A 5 -4.68 57.02 41.86
N LEU A 6 -3.99 57.51 40.82
CA LEU A 6 -3.77 56.89 39.50
C LEU A 6 -3.19 55.46 39.53
N PHE A 7 -2.66 55.02 40.68
CA PHE A 7 -2.05 53.69 40.83
C PHE A 7 -3.05 52.52 40.80
N ALA A 8 -4.31 52.74 41.18
CA ALA A 8 -5.32 51.67 41.19
C ALA A 8 -5.75 51.23 39.78
N LYS A 9 -5.70 52.12 38.78
CA LYS A 9 -6.03 51.80 37.40
C LYS A 9 -4.96 50.96 36.70
N LEU A 10 -3.69 51.08 37.10
CA LEU A 10 -2.58 50.36 36.45
C LEU A 10 -2.54 48.88 36.84
N LEU A 11 -2.99 48.52 38.05
CA LEU A 11 -3.05 47.11 38.48
C LEU A 11 -4.19 46.34 37.81
N ALA A 12 -5.34 46.98 37.57
CA ALA A 12 -6.51 46.35 36.94
C ALA A 12 -6.27 46.00 35.45
N MET A 13 -5.38 46.71 34.75
CA MET A 13 -5.06 46.43 33.34
C MET A 13 -4.12 45.25 33.13
N ARG A 14 -3.32 44.84 34.13
CA ARG A 14 -2.39 43.70 33.98
C ARG A 14 -3.08 42.34 34.12
N THR A 15 -4.23 42.26 34.78
CA THR A 15 -4.97 41.00 34.98
C THR A 15 -5.79 40.59 33.75
N ILE A 16 -6.20 41.55 32.91
CA ILE A 16 -6.97 41.27 31.69
C ILE A 16 -6.07 40.71 30.58
N ALA A 17 -4.83 41.20 30.46
CA ALA A 17 -3.89 40.76 29.44
C ALA A 17 -3.45 39.29 29.60
N CYS A 18 -3.34 38.78 30.84
CA CYS A 18 -2.92 37.39 31.08
C CYS A 18 -3.99 36.34 30.70
N ARG A 19 -5.28 36.69 30.72
CA ARG A 19 -6.35 35.73 30.40
C ARG A 19 -6.55 35.52 28.89
N VAL A 20 -6.18 36.50 28.05
CA VAL A 20 -6.34 36.40 26.59
C VAL A 20 -5.25 35.52 25.94
N LEU A 21 -4.04 35.53 26.49
CA LEU A 21 -2.92 34.72 25.98
C LEU A 21 -3.04 33.21 26.29
N ALA A 22 -3.81 32.81 27.29
CA ALA A 22 -4.02 31.41 27.64
C ALA A 22 -5.08 30.70 26.77
N VAL A 23 -5.98 31.45 26.15
CA VAL A 23 -7.09 30.88 25.35
C VAL A 23 -6.64 30.59 23.91
N THR A 24 -5.71 31.36 23.36
CA THR A 24 -5.25 31.18 21.97
C THR A 24 -4.35 29.96 21.78
N THR A 25 -3.60 29.54 22.81
CA THR A 25 -2.77 28.33 22.76
C THR A 25 -3.59 27.04 22.86
N LEU A 26 -4.74 27.06 23.52
CA LEU A 26 -5.65 25.91 23.58
C LEU A 26 -6.40 25.71 22.25
N VAL A 27 -6.76 26.78 21.56
CA VAL A 27 -7.45 26.68 20.25
C VAL A 27 -6.51 26.16 19.15
N THR A 28 -5.25 26.59 19.13
CA THR A 28 -4.28 26.06 18.15
C THR A 28 -3.90 24.61 18.43
N SER A 29 -3.83 24.20 19.70
CA SER A 29 -3.63 22.81 20.10
C SER A 29 -4.81 21.92 19.68
N TRP A 30 -6.05 22.41 19.79
CA TRP A 30 -7.24 21.66 19.35
C TRP A 30 -7.32 21.53 17.81
N ILE A 31 -6.93 22.57 17.06
CA ILE A 31 -6.87 22.54 15.59
C ILE A 31 -5.81 21.54 15.09
N TRP A 32 -4.67 21.44 15.77
CA TRP A 32 -3.64 20.46 15.42
C TRP A 32 -4.06 19.03 15.80
N MET A 33 -4.76 18.86 16.92
CA MET A 33 -5.26 17.56 17.38
C MET A 33 -6.40 17.01 16.50
N GLN A 34 -7.21 17.88 15.90
CA GLN A 34 -8.29 17.46 14.99
C GLN A 34 -7.80 17.11 13.58
N SER A 35 -6.65 17.65 13.16
CA SER A 35 -6.05 17.37 11.85
C SER A 35 -5.45 15.96 11.76
N ASN A 36 -4.99 15.39 12.89
CA ASN A 36 -4.43 14.03 12.91
C ASN A 36 -5.50 12.93 13.07
N LEU A 37 -6.75 13.29 13.43
CA LEU A 37 -7.88 12.37 13.56
C LEU A 37 -8.60 12.10 12.21
N LEU A 38 -8.29 12.88 11.17
CA LEU A 38 -8.80 12.72 9.80
C LEU A 38 -7.84 11.94 8.88
N ALA A 39 -6.66 11.59 9.37
CA ALA A 39 -5.85 10.55 8.74
C ALA A 39 -6.55 9.21 9.02
N GLY A 40 -7.50 8.86 8.14
CA GLY A 40 -8.14 7.56 8.16
C GLY A 40 -7.08 6.44 8.26
N PRO A 41 -7.43 5.29 8.87
CA PRO A 41 -6.51 4.15 8.94
C PRO A 41 -5.92 3.89 7.54
N PRO A 42 -4.62 3.54 7.41
CA PRO A 42 -4.02 3.21 6.12
C PRO A 42 -4.71 1.96 5.58
N GLY A 43 -5.83 2.15 4.91
CA GLY A 43 -6.79 1.12 4.55
C GLY A 43 -7.38 1.45 3.20
N ASN A 44 -7.08 0.62 2.20
CA ASN A 44 -7.62 0.60 0.83
C ASN A 44 -7.01 1.56 -0.21
N ASP A 45 -5.71 1.75 -0.18
CA ASP A 45 -4.89 2.23 -1.31
C ASP A 45 -4.93 1.31 -2.55
N ALA A 46 -5.34 0.04 -2.40
CA ALA A 46 -5.62 -0.87 -3.52
C ALA A 46 -6.64 -0.29 -4.53
N GLY A 47 -7.64 0.47 -4.04
CA GLY A 47 -8.61 1.15 -4.89
C GLY A 47 -8.00 2.27 -5.73
N SER A 48 -6.98 2.97 -5.21
CA SER A 48 -6.28 4.04 -5.92
C SER A 48 -5.41 3.48 -7.05
N LYS A 49 -4.71 2.36 -6.82
CA LYS A 49 -3.93 1.68 -7.85
C LYS A 49 -4.77 1.12 -8.98
N ARG A 50 -5.90 0.48 -8.66
CA ARG A 50 -6.81 -0.02 -9.70
C ARG A 50 -7.29 1.11 -10.62
N LYS A 51 -7.57 2.29 -10.05
CA LYS A 51 -7.91 3.50 -10.81
C LYS A 51 -6.74 4.01 -11.65
N ALA A 52 -5.51 3.97 -11.14
CA ALA A 52 -4.32 4.39 -11.89
C ALA A 52 -4.07 3.48 -13.11
N LEU A 53 -4.17 2.16 -12.92
CA LEU A 53 -4.00 1.18 -13.99
C LEU A 53 -5.11 1.28 -15.05
N SER A 54 -6.34 1.56 -14.65
CA SER A 54 -7.45 1.73 -15.60
C SER A 54 -7.31 2.93 -16.54
N LYS A 55 -6.43 3.90 -16.24
CA LYS A 55 -6.17 5.05 -17.11
C LYS A 55 -5.19 4.73 -18.25
N ILE A 56 -4.31 3.75 -18.05
CA ILE A 56 -3.29 3.38 -19.03
C ILE A 56 -3.97 2.52 -20.10
N THR A 57 -4.12 3.09 -21.29
CA THR A 57 -4.80 2.45 -22.42
C THR A 57 -3.76 2.02 -23.46
N LEU A 58 -3.82 0.76 -23.88
CA LEU A 58 -2.89 0.19 -24.84
C LEU A 58 -3.51 0.24 -26.24
N SER A 59 -2.74 0.72 -27.22
CA SER A 59 -3.23 0.95 -28.58
C SER A 59 -3.60 -0.36 -29.31
N SER A 60 -2.68 -1.33 -29.33
CA SER A 60 -2.89 -2.66 -29.90
C SER A 60 -1.92 -3.65 -29.28
N ILE A 61 -2.41 -4.83 -28.93
CA ILE A 61 -1.64 -5.94 -28.37
C ILE A 61 -2.12 -7.23 -29.00
N GLU A 62 -1.17 -8.08 -29.36
CA GLU A 62 -1.40 -9.35 -30.02
C GLU A 62 -0.42 -10.36 -29.45
N PHE A 63 -0.97 -11.44 -28.90
CA PHE A 63 -0.23 -12.59 -28.43
C PHE A 63 -0.78 -13.84 -29.13
N GLU A 64 0.13 -14.67 -29.60
CA GLU A 64 -0.17 -15.95 -30.23
C GLU A 64 0.60 -17.01 -29.45
N GLU A 65 -0.14 -17.91 -28.80
CA GLU A 65 0.37 -19.05 -28.02
C GLU A 65 1.50 -18.69 -27.04
N SER A 66 1.44 -17.48 -26.48
CA SER A 66 2.51 -16.95 -25.65
C SER A 66 2.33 -17.45 -24.21
N PRO A 67 3.40 -17.88 -23.53
CA PRO A 67 3.31 -18.30 -22.14
C PRO A 67 2.87 -17.12 -21.25
N LEU A 68 2.05 -17.42 -20.24
CA LEU A 68 1.50 -16.42 -19.33
C LEU A 68 2.62 -15.58 -18.68
N SER A 69 3.72 -16.22 -18.29
CA SER A 69 4.92 -15.58 -17.75
C SER A 69 5.43 -14.43 -18.63
N SER A 70 5.62 -14.70 -19.93
CA SER A 70 6.09 -13.72 -20.90
C SER A 70 5.09 -12.58 -21.14
N VAL A 71 3.79 -12.90 -21.12
CA VAL A 71 2.73 -11.89 -21.25
C VAL A 71 2.77 -10.92 -20.07
N LEU A 72 2.95 -11.42 -18.84
CA LEU A 72 3.04 -10.59 -17.65
C LEU A 72 4.29 -9.70 -17.65
N ASP A 73 5.43 -10.23 -18.08
CA ASP A 73 6.66 -9.45 -18.22
C ASP A 73 6.53 -8.34 -19.26
N TYR A 74 5.88 -8.63 -20.39
CA TYR A 74 5.55 -7.61 -21.39
C TYR A 74 4.67 -6.51 -20.82
N LEU A 75 3.60 -6.87 -20.10
CA LEU A 75 2.68 -5.92 -19.47
C LEU A 75 3.41 -5.08 -18.40
N ARG A 76 4.35 -5.68 -17.66
CA ARG A 76 5.21 -4.96 -16.70
C ARG A 76 6.08 -3.93 -17.38
N ALA A 77 6.75 -4.30 -18.48
CA ALA A 77 7.58 -3.40 -19.26
C ALA A 77 6.75 -2.24 -19.86
N LYS A 78 5.56 -2.55 -20.41
CA LYS A 78 4.65 -1.53 -20.95
C LYS A 78 4.12 -0.57 -19.90
N THR A 79 3.70 -1.08 -18.75
CA THR A 79 3.24 -0.21 -17.63
C THR A 79 4.32 0.76 -17.21
N ARG A 80 5.58 0.29 -17.17
CA ARG A 80 6.74 1.12 -16.81
C ARG A 80 7.04 2.18 -17.86
N ALA A 81 6.93 1.84 -19.15
CA ALA A 81 7.17 2.77 -20.25
C ALA A 81 6.14 3.91 -20.29
N GLU A 82 4.87 3.62 -20.00
CA GLU A 82 3.77 4.60 -19.96
C GLU A 82 3.77 5.47 -18.68
N GLY A 83 4.83 5.41 -17.87
CA GLY A 83 4.96 6.20 -16.64
C GLY A 83 4.00 5.78 -15.52
N GLY A 84 3.43 4.57 -15.62
CA GLY A 84 2.62 4.00 -14.56
C GLY A 84 3.43 3.72 -13.30
N HIS A 85 2.77 3.72 -12.14
CA HIS A 85 3.42 3.27 -10.90
C HIS A 85 3.98 1.86 -11.11
N PRO A 86 5.24 1.59 -10.70
CA PRO A 86 5.85 0.29 -10.83
C PRO A 86 5.01 -0.72 -10.04
N SER A 87 4.17 -1.45 -10.75
CA SER A 87 3.33 -2.48 -10.18
C SER A 87 4.13 -3.76 -10.27
N ASN A 88 4.46 -4.33 -9.11
CA ASN A 88 5.13 -5.61 -9.07
C ASN A 88 4.11 -6.68 -9.42
N PHE A 89 4.34 -7.43 -10.50
CA PHE A 89 3.51 -8.59 -10.84
C PHE A 89 4.12 -9.79 -10.12
N ILE A 90 3.33 -10.43 -9.26
CA ILE A 90 3.76 -11.58 -8.47
C ILE A 90 2.87 -12.75 -8.88
N LEU A 91 3.50 -13.79 -9.42
CA LEU A 91 2.87 -15.09 -9.55
C LEU A 91 2.93 -15.77 -8.18
N TYR A 92 1.78 -15.98 -7.57
CA TYR A 92 1.65 -16.69 -6.31
C TYR A 92 1.24 -18.13 -6.62
N ASP A 93 2.19 -19.03 -6.42
CA ASP A 93 2.02 -20.43 -6.73
C ASP A 93 2.78 -21.27 -5.68
N PRO A 94 2.20 -21.46 -4.48
CA PRO A 94 2.81 -22.27 -3.43
C PRO A 94 2.99 -23.74 -3.83
N ASN A 95 2.15 -24.23 -4.76
CA ASN A 95 2.15 -25.63 -5.18
C ASN A 95 2.93 -25.88 -6.48
N GLY A 96 3.47 -24.82 -7.11
CA GLY A 96 4.19 -24.91 -8.39
C GLY A 96 3.31 -25.25 -9.59
N THR A 97 1.99 -25.32 -9.42
CA THR A 97 1.08 -25.88 -10.43
C THR A 97 0.94 -24.97 -11.65
N ILE A 98 0.93 -23.65 -11.45
CA ILE A 98 0.81 -22.67 -12.53
C ILE A 98 2.15 -22.51 -13.25
N ALA A 99 3.25 -22.48 -12.49
CA ALA A 99 4.60 -22.38 -13.04
C ALA A 99 4.96 -23.62 -13.88
N GLU A 100 4.51 -24.81 -13.49
CA GLU A 100 4.69 -26.04 -14.25
C GLU A 100 3.81 -26.10 -15.51
N GLN A 101 2.57 -25.63 -15.43
CA GLN A 101 1.64 -25.66 -16.56
C GLN A 101 1.94 -24.58 -17.61
N ASP A 102 2.48 -23.43 -17.18
CA ASP A 102 2.75 -22.21 -17.96
C ASP A 102 1.75 -22.03 -19.14
N PRO A 103 0.47 -21.78 -18.81
CA PRO A 103 -0.60 -21.84 -19.80
C PRO A 103 -0.36 -20.83 -20.93
N LYS A 104 -0.44 -21.33 -22.17
CA LYS A 104 -0.30 -20.51 -23.37
C LYS A 104 -1.59 -19.74 -23.61
N VAL A 105 -1.47 -18.44 -23.81
CA VAL A 105 -2.60 -17.55 -24.07
C VAL A 105 -2.47 -16.91 -25.45
N SER A 106 -3.62 -16.82 -26.14
CA SER A 106 -3.73 -16.23 -27.47
C SER A 106 -4.87 -15.22 -27.48
N PHE A 107 -4.56 -13.95 -27.71
CA PHE A 107 -5.57 -12.90 -27.82
C PHE A 107 -5.09 -11.69 -28.62
N LYS A 108 -6.03 -11.03 -29.29
CA LYS A 108 -5.80 -9.81 -30.08
C LYS A 108 -6.74 -8.71 -29.58
N LEU A 109 -6.18 -7.71 -28.93
CA LEU A 109 -6.93 -6.63 -28.26
C LEU A 109 -6.49 -5.27 -28.79
N LYS A 110 -7.44 -4.35 -28.97
CA LYS A 110 -7.18 -2.99 -29.49
C LYS A 110 -7.87 -1.94 -28.62
N LYS A 111 -7.14 -0.88 -28.27
CA LYS A 111 -7.63 0.26 -27.47
C LYS A 111 -8.28 -0.17 -26.15
N ILE A 112 -7.58 -1.03 -25.40
CA ILE A 112 -8.10 -1.61 -24.14
C ILE A 112 -7.23 -1.16 -22.95
N PRO A 113 -7.82 -0.83 -21.78
CA PRO A 113 -7.06 -0.52 -20.58
C PRO A 113 -6.32 -1.75 -20.05
N ILE A 114 -5.12 -1.55 -19.49
CA ILE A 114 -4.24 -2.66 -19.07
C ILE A 114 -4.90 -3.59 -18.05
N THR A 115 -5.77 -3.07 -17.17
CA THR A 115 -6.51 -3.88 -16.19
C THR A 115 -7.42 -4.91 -16.87
N GLN A 116 -8.02 -4.57 -18.00
CA GLN A 116 -8.85 -5.51 -18.75
C GLN A 116 -7.99 -6.55 -19.47
N VAL A 117 -6.83 -6.15 -19.99
CA VAL A 117 -5.87 -7.09 -20.61
C VAL A 117 -5.41 -8.14 -19.59
N ILE A 118 -5.06 -7.73 -18.37
CA ILE A 118 -4.70 -8.65 -17.28
C ILE A 118 -5.87 -9.58 -16.95
N LYS A 119 -7.09 -9.05 -16.87
CA LYS A 119 -8.30 -9.85 -16.60
C LYS A 119 -8.51 -10.93 -17.68
N TYR A 120 -8.37 -10.58 -18.95
CA TYR A 120 -8.48 -11.54 -20.05
C TYR A 120 -7.37 -12.60 -20.03
N ALA A 121 -6.13 -12.21 -19.74
CA ALA A 121 -5.02 -13.16 -19.60
C ALA A 121 -5.27 -14.15 -18.45
N CYS A 122 -5.82 -13.68 -17.34
CA CYS A 122 -6.22 -14.52 -16.20
C CYS A 122 -7.39 -15.45 -16.55
N GLU A 123 -8.42 -14.94 -17.22
CA GLU A 123 -9.58 -15.76 -17.64
C GLU A 123 -9.17 -16.90 -18.59
N LEU A 124 -8.27 -16.64 -19.55
CA LEU A 124 -7.77 -17.64 -20.49
C LEU A 124 -6.87 -18.69 -19.82
N SER A 125 -6.18 -18.32 -18.76
CA SER A 125 -5.32 -19.23 -17.97
C SER A 125 -6.05 -19.90 -16.81
N ASN A 126 -7.36 -19.66 -16.64
CA ASN A 126 -8.14 -20.11 -15.48
C ASN A 126 -7.51 -19.69 -14.13
N THR A 127 -6.90 -18.50 -14.09
CA THR A 127 -6.32 -17.90 -12.88
C THR A 127 -7.16 -16.72 -12.42
N GLU A 128 -6.97 -16.33 -11.17
CA GLU A 128 -7.53 -15.10 -10.62
C GLU A 128 -6.46 -14.01 -10.44
N VAL A 129 -6.92 -12.76 -10.37
CA VAL A 129 -6.08 -11.61 -10.06
C VAL A 129 -6.55 -10.92 -8.77
N LEU A 130 -5.60 -10.67 -7.88
CA LEU A 130 -5.79 -9.90 -6.66
C LEU A 130 -4.89 -8.66 -6.73
N VAL A 131 -5.53 -7.49 -6.79
CA VAL A 131 -4.82 -6.21 -6.77
C VAL A 131 -4.55 -5.82 -5.32
N ASP A 132 -3.27 -5.73 -4.98
CA ASP A 132 -2.79 -5.30 -3.68
C ASP A 132 -2.19 -3.89 -3.71
N ARG A 133 -1.93 -3.35 -2.53
CA ARG A 133 -1.26 -2.08 -2.27
C ARG A 133 0.03 -1.92 -3.03
N ASN A 134 0.87 -2.96 -3.08
CA ASN A 134 2.21 -2.89 -3.68
C ASN A 134 2.43 -3.83 -4.86
N ALA A 135 1.52 -4.77 -5.08
CA ALA A 135 1.67 -5.80 -6.09
C ALA A 135 0.33 -6.16 -6.73
N ILE A 136 0.40 -6.74 -7.92
CA ILE A 136 -0.70 -7.46 -8.53
C ILE A 136 -0.33 -8.93 -8.38
N VAL A 137 -1.13 -9.64 -7.60
CA VAL A 137 -0.92 -11.06 -7.29
C VAL A 137 -1.82 -11.87 -8.20
N ILE A 138 -1.24 -12.86 -8.89
CA ILE A 138 -1.95 -13.78 -9.77
C ILE A 138 -1.77 -15.18 -9.20
N GLY A 139 -2.83 -15.97 -9.14
CA GLY A 139 -2.80 -17.32 -8.59
C GLY A 139 -4.08 -18.07 -8.91
N THR A 140 -4.19 -19.31 -8.44
CA THR A 140 -5.44 -20.07 -8.59
C THR A 140 -6.55 -19.46 -7.71
N HIS A 141 -7.81 -19.81 -8.00
CA HIS A 141 -8.94 -19.35 -7.21
C HIS A 141 -8.77 -19.70 -5.72
N ASP A 142 -8.38 -20.95 -5.43
CA ASP A 142 -8.25 -21.47 -4.07
C ASP A 142 -7.13 -20.76 -3.29
N GLU A 143 -5.96 -20.60 -3.91
CA GLU A 143 -4.80 -19.94 -3.29
C GLU A 143 -5.06 -18.45 -3.04
N LEU A 144 -5.66 -17.75 -4.02
CA LEU A 144 -6.03 -16.35 -3.84
C LEU A 144 -7.16 -16.17 -2.84
N PHE A 145 -8.06 -17.15 -2.72
CA PHE A 145 -9.10 -17.15 -1.68
C PHE A 145 -8.48 -17.28 -0.29
N GLU A 146 -7.52 -18.17 -0.09
CA GLU A 146 -6.77 -18.28 1.16
C GLU A 146 -6.07 -16.97 1.51
N LEU A 147 -5.41 -16.32 0.55
CA LEU A 147 -4.77 -15.02 0.77
C LEU A 147 -5.78 -13.92 1.13
N LYS A 148 -6.96 -13.90 0.48
CA LYS A 148 -8.05 -12.97 0.82
C LYS A 148 -8.57 -13.22 2.24
N MET A 149 -8.71 -14.48 2.64
CA MET A 149 -9.19 -14.86 3.98
C MET A 149 -8.15 -14.59 5.06
N ALA A 150 -6.88 -14.93 4.83
CA ALA A 150 -5.77 -14.65 5.72
C ALA A 150 -5.62 -13.15 5.98
N ARG A 151 -5.87 -12.30 4.97
CA ARG A 151 -5.90 -10.83 5.15
C ARG A 151 -7.07 -10.35 5.97
N ARG A 152 -8.28 -10.87 5.70
CA ARG A 152 -9.47 -10.53 6.49
C ARG A 152 -9.27 -10.91 7.95
N ASN A 153 -8.58 -12.01 8.22
CA ASN A 153 -8.25 -12.51 9.55
C ASN A 153 -6.87 -12.02 10.06
N GLY A 154 -6.23 -11.09 9.34
CA GLY A 154 -4.87 -10.65 9.61
C GLY A 154 -4.69 -10.02 10.99
N PRO A 155 -3.45 -9.82 11.45
CA PRO A 155 -3.09 -9.50 12.85
C PRO A 155 -3.62 -8.16 13.38
N ALA A 156 -4.44 -7.42 12.65
CA ALA A 156 -5.14 -6.23 13.13
C ALA A 156 -6.00 -6.51 14.38
N ASN A 157 -6.38 -7.77 14.65
CA ASN A 157 -7.03 -8.17 15.90
C ASN A 157 -6.09 -8.83 16.94
N ALA A 158 -4.83 -9.13 16.60
CA ALA A 158 -3.85 -9.68 17.53
C ALA A 158 -3.30 -8.65 18.52
N GLY A 159 -3.54 -7.35 18.28
CA GLY A 159 -3.09 -6.25 19.14
C GLY A 159 -4.06 -5.83 20.27
N ARG A 160 -5.24 -6.47 20.42
CA ARG A 160 -6.20 -6.10 21.48
C ARG A 160 -6.21 -7.01 22.71
N ASN A 161 -5.67 -8.23 22.59
CA ASN A 161 -5.47 -9.10 23.75
C ASN A 161 -3.96 -9.27 23.93
N GLY A 162 -3.42 -8.65 24.99
CA GLY A 162 -1.98 -8.54 25.26
C GLY A 162 -1.27 -9.86 25.57
N ALA A 163 -1.20 -10.77 24.60
CA ALA A 163 -0.25 -11.85 24.61
C ALA A 163 1.05 -11.33 23.99
N VAL A 164 1.97 -10.92 24.86
CA VAL A 164 3.38 -10.67 24.50
C VAL A 164 3.94 -12.00 23.99
N VAL A 165 3.85 -12.24 22.68
CA VAL A 165 4.65 -13.29 22.03
C VAL A 165 6.08 -12.77 22.04
N GLN A 166 6.83 -13.15 23.07
CA GLN A 166 8.29 -13.03 23.08
C GLN A 166 8.80 -13.76 21.85
N LEU A 167 9.10 -13.01 20.80
CA LEU A 167 9.93 -13.49 19.70
C LEU A 167 11.27 -13.85 20.34
N ALA A 168 11.46 -15.14 20.59
CA ALA A 168 12.75 -15.69 20.96
C ALA A 168 13.74 -15.17 19.92
N ARG A 169 14.67 -14.33 20.37
CA ARG A 169 15.74 -13.79 19.52
C ARG A 169 16.52 -14.98 19.00
N THR A 170 16.23 -15.41 17.78
CA THR A 170 17.04 -16.43 17.12
C THR A 170 18.44 -15.83 16.96
N PRO A 171 19.47 -16.45 17.57
CA PRO A 171 20.83 -15.92 17.48
C PRO A 171 21.26 -16.00 16.01
N VAL A 172 21.49 -14.85 15.40
CA VAL A 172 22.01 -14.78 14.04
C VAL A 172 23.48 -15.21 14.11
N PRO A 173 23.90 -16.27 13.39
CA PRO A 173 25.28 -16.69 13.40
C PRO A 173 26.17 -15.59 12.80
N ARG A 174 27.24 -15.24 13.50
CA ARG A 174 28.29 -14.38 12.95
C ARG A 174 28.97 -15.15 11.83
N ILE A 175 28.91 -14.62 10.61
CA ILE A 175 29.69 -15.13 9.48
C ILE A 175 31.01 -14.38 9.53
N ASP A 176 32.06 -15.05 9.99
CA ASP A 176 33.42 -14.55 9.90
C ASP A 176 33.95 -14.85 8.49
N PHE A 177 34.17 -13.80 7.69
CA PHE A 177 34.79 -13.93 6.38
C PHE A 177 36.30 -14.13 6.57
N GLN A 178 36.77 -15.38 6.54
CA GLN A 178 38.18 -15.65 6.40
C GLN A 178 38.62 -15.20 5.00
N GLY A 179 39.55 -14.25 4.97
CA GLY A 179 40.08 -13.67 3.74
C GLY A 179 40.59 -14.77 2.81
N ALA A 180 39.98 -14.86 1.64
CA ALA A 180 40.57 -15.60 0.53
C ALA A 180 41.82 -14.82 0.11
N ASP A 181 42.99 -15.37 0.42
CA ASP A 181 44.25 -14.95 -0.17
C ASP A 181 44.13 -15.06 -1.69
N LEU A 182 44.16 -13.92 -2.37
CA LEU A 182 44.29 -13.84 -3.82
C LEU A 182 45.79 -13.79 -4.12
N GLY A 183 46.39 -14.96 -4.30
CA GLY A 183 47.78 -15.15 -4.75
C GLY A 183 47.85 -16.28 -5.76
#